data_AF-A0A7C4L8E4-F1
#
_entry.id   AF-A0A7C4L8E4-F1
#
_cell.length_a   1.000
_cell.length_b   1.000
_cell.length_c   1.000
_cell.angle_alpha   90.00
_cell.angle_beta   90.00
_cell.angle_gamma   90.00
#
_symmetry.space_group_name_H-M   'P 1'
#
loop_
_entity.id
_entity.type
_entity.pdbx_description
1 polymer ?
#
loop_
_entity_poly.entity_id
_entity_poly.type
_entity_poly.pdbx_seq_one_letter_code
_entity_poly.pdbx_strand_id
1 'polypeptide(L)'
;MKKTMIAIGVVVLSFFTAVLYAQENAGFDQELSSLRKNVIQVCGKLQSPDAKANKDAIIKGIDEIIAEWDKITKKYSENIPEEYSKDKDWKGYFAEAADNFSLMKARAQEEKFSRAAQFCGLNCALFVKIHKINGRVTIADKMFDLRMNAKLFVSMALAGNQKSMIKMMKRTDEVLEEIHNTPAPANVDKAVYDADIAQLDKIYETLKSVALKGKEKEINEEMKTFLKEFGKIYVKYI
;
A
#
# COMPACT_ATOMS: atom_id res chain seq x y z
N MET A 1 -13.88 74.50 26.36
CA MET A 1 -15.01 73.63 25.95
C MET A 1 -14.74 73.03 24.58
N LYS A 2 -14.44 71.73 24.51
CA LYS A 2 -14.98 70.72 23.58
C LYS A 2 -14.12 69.46 23.67
N LYS A 3 -14.75 68.37 24.07
CA LYS A 3 -14.22 67.00 24.15
C LYS A 3 -14.18 66.41 22.74
N THR A 4 -13.11 65.68 22.41
CA THR A 4 -13.12 64.66 21.34
C THR A 4 -12.04 63.63 21.71
N MET A 5 -12.41 62.59 22.45
CA MET A 5 -12.72 61.23 21.98
C MET A 5 -11.53 60.48 21.33
N ILE A 6 -11.19 59.41 22.03
CA ILE A 6 -10.23 58.36 21.72
C ILE A 6 -10.73 57.56 20.51
N ALA A 7 -9.83 57.28 19.56
CA ALA A 7 -9.99 56.18 18.61
C ALA A 7 -8.73 55.32 18.65
N ILE A 8 -8.80 54.22 19.41
CA ILE A 8 -7.85 53.11 19.37
C ILE A 8 -8.15 52.36 18.08
N GLY A 9 -7.38 52.65 17.03
CA GLY A 9 -7.39 51.88 15.79
C GLY A 9 -6.51 50.64 15.96
N VAL A 10 -7.14 49.52 16.32
CA VAL A 10 -6.53 48.19 16.30
C VAL A 10 -6.17 47.84 14.86
N VAL A 11 -4.88 47.86 14.51
CA VAL A 11 -4.37 47.15 13.33
C VAL A 11 -4.22 45.69 13.73
N VAL A 12 -5.28 44.92 13.54
CA VAL A 12 -5.19 43.46 13.45
C VAL A 12 -5.69 43.11 12.06
N LEU A 13 -4.77 43.21 11.09
CA LEU A 13 -4.99 42.68 9.76
C LEU A 13 -4.06 41.48 9.56
N SER A 14 -4.70 40.32 9.43
CA SER A 14 -4.36 39.31 8.43
C SER A 14 -3.10 38.46 8.67
N PHE A 15 -3.10 37.60 9.70
CA PHE A 15 -2.18 36.46 9.77
C PHE A 15 -2.85 35.17 10.26
N PHE A 16 -4.08 34.87 9.81
CA PHE A 16 -4.74 33.60 10.18
C PHE A 16 -5.63 32.99 9.08
N THR A 17 -5.20 33.02 7.82
CA THR A 17 -5.86 32.24 6.74
C THR A 17 -4.93 31.28 6.01
N ALA A 18 -3.63 31.23 6.33
CA ALA A 18 -2.67 30.34 5.65
C ALA A 18 -2.59 28.92 6.23
N VAL A 19 -3.27 28.61 7.35
CA VAL A 19 -3.12 27.30 8.03
C VAL A 19 -4.28 26.33 7.74
N LEU A 20 -5.38 26.80 7.12
CA LEU A 20 -6.54 25.94 6.82
C LEU A 20 -6.57 25.39 5.38
N TYR A 21 -5.76 25.91 4.46
CA TYR A 21 -5.74 25.44 3.06
C TYR A 21 -4.71 24.33 2.76
N ALA A 22 -3.79 24.04 3.68
CA ALA A 22 -2.80 22.97 3.47
C ALA A 22 -3.39 21.56 3.69
N GLN A 23 -4.57 21.45 4.30
CA GLN A 23 -5.22 20.17 4.61
C GLN A 23 -6.29 19.77 3.58
N GLU A 24 -6.72 20.68 2.69
CA GLU A 24 -7.75 20.40 1.66
C GLU A 24 -7.21 19.83 0.34
N ASN A 25 -5.90 19.96 0.07
CA ASN A 25 -5.30 19.60 -1.22
C ASN A 25 -4.36 18.39 -1.17
N ALA A 26 -4.66 17.38 -0.35
CA ALA A 26 -4.12 16.05 -0.66
C ALA A 26 -4.82 15.56 -1.93
N GLY A 27 -4.06 15.29 -2.99
CA GLY A 27 -4.59 14.66 -4.22
C GLY A 27 -5.00 13.21 -3.95
N PHE A 28 -5.75 12.61 -4.87
CA PHE A 28 -6.25 11.23 -4.73
C PHE A 28 -5.12 10.25 -4.37
N ASP A 29 -3.98 10.33 -5.05
CA ASP A 29 -2.82 9.45 -4.83
C ASP A 29 -2.29 9.51 -3.39
N GLN A 30 -2.28 10.69 -2.77
CA GLN A 30 -1.78 10.90 -1.41
C GLN A 30 -2.74 10.34 -0.36
N GLU A 31 -4.04 10.55 -0.56
CA GLU A 31 -5.07 9.96 0.31
C GLU A 31 -5.09 8.43 0.17
N LEU A 32 -4.94 7.92 -1.05
CA LEU A 32 -4.89 6.48 -1.32
C LEU A 32 -3.63 5.82 -0.73
N SER A 33 -2.47 6.49 -0.81
CA SER A 33 -1.22 6.07 -0.16
C SER A 33 -1.39 5.98 1.37
N SER A 34 -2.00 7.01 1.97
CA SER A 34 -2.29 7.06 3.41
C SER A 34 -3.20 5.90 3.84
N LEU A 35 -4.29 5.67 3.11
CA LEU A 35 -5.17 4.53 3.34
C LEU A 35 -4.41 3.19 3.20
N ARG A 36 -3.62 3.04 2.13
CA ARG A 36 -2.85 1.81 1.87
C ARG A 36 -1.89 1.49 3.01
N LYS A 37 -1.30 2.50 3.65
CA LYS A 37 -0.46 2.32 4.84
C LYS A 37 -1.25 1.68 5.98
N ASN A 38 -2.45 2.17 6.26
CA ASN A 38 -3.33 1.62 7.28
C ASN A 38 -3.75 0.18 6.94
N VAL A 39 -4.11 -0.06 5.67
CA VAL A 39 -4.43 -1.40 5.15
C VAL A 39 -3.29 -2.39 5.38
N ILE A 40 -2.05 -2.00 5.11
CA ILE A 40 -0.88 -2.88 5.26
C ILE A 40 -0.56 -3.17 6.72
N GLN A 41 -0.73 -2.21 7.62
CA GLN A 41 -0.59 -2.43 9.06
C GLN A 41 -1.60 -3.47 9.57
N VAL A 42 -2.86 -3.35 9.16
CA VAL A 42 -3.90 -4.34 9.50
C VAL A 42 -3.60 -5.68 8.84
N CYS A 43 -3.11 -5.71 7.60
CA CYS A 43 -2.66 -6.92 6.91
C CYS A 43 -1.60 -7.68 7.72
N GLY A 44 -0.60 -6.95 8.23
CA GLY A 44 0.47 -7.52 9.06
C GLY A 44 -0.09 -8.18 10.32
N LYS A 45 -1.05 -7.55 10.99
CA LYS A 45 -1.73 -8.13 12.17
C LYS A 45 -2.56 -9.37 11.82
N LEU A 46 -3.28 -9.35 10.70
CA LEU A 46 -4.06 -10.49 10.20
C LEU A 46 -3.19 -11.70 9.85
N GLN A 47 -1.96 -11.46 9.40
CA GLN A 47 -0.99 -12.50 9.01
C GLN A 47 -0.10 -12.95 10.18
N SER A 48 -0.19 -12.30 11.34
CA SER A 48 0.60 -12.62 12.53
C SER A 48 0.10 -13.90 13.24
N PRO A 49 0.99 -14.69 13.86
CA PRO A 49 0.59 -15.74 14.81
C PRO A 49 -0.34 -15.25 15.92
N ASP A 50 -0.22 -13.96 16.29
CA ASP A 50 -1.00 -13.33 17.35
C ASP A 50 -2.32 -12.72 16.85
N ALA A 51 -2.76 -13.02 15.62
CA ALA A 51 -3.97 -12.42 15.05
C ALA A 51 -5.20 -12.60 15.95
N LYS A 52 -5.34 -13.77 16.59
CA LYS A 52 -6.44 -14.05 17.52
C LYS A 52 -6.39 -13.16 18.76
N ALA A 53 -5.22 -13.00 19.37
CA ALA A 53 -5.04 -12.12 20.52
C ALA A 53 -5.29 -10.64 20.17
N ASN A 54 -5.03 -10.27 18.91
CA ASN A 54 -5.21 -8.91 18.41
C ASN A 54 -6.56 -8.67 17.72
N LYS A 55 -7.55 -9.57 17.87
CA LYS A 55 -8.82 -9.51 17.14
C LYS A 55 -9.49 -8.13 17.21
N ASP A 56 -9.65 -7.57 18.40
CA ASP A 56 -10.35 -6.29 18.57
C ASP A 56 -9.58 -5.13 17.92
N ALA A 57 -8.24 -5.14 18.03
CA ALA A 57 -7.39 -4.15 17.38
C ALA A 57 -7.42 -4.28 15.85
N ILE A 58 -7.57 -5.49 15.33
CA ILE A 58 -7.74 -5.76 13.89
C ILE A 58 -9.08 -5.22 13.43
N ILE A 59 -10.19 -5.55 14.11
CA ILE A 59 -11.53 -5.08 13.74
C ILE A 59 -11.60 -3.56 13.77
N LYS A 60 -11.08 -2.93 14.82
CA LYS A 60 -11.00 -1.46 14.91
C LYS A 60 -10.23 -0.85 13.74
N GLY A 61 -9.07 -1.43 13.39
CA GLY A 61 -8.29 -0.94 12.25
C GLY A 61 -9.04 -1.10 10.91
N ILE A 62 -9.81 -2.16 10.73
CA ILE A 62 -10.66 -2.34 9.54
C ILE A 62 -11.77 -1.28 9.49
N ASP A 63 -12.38 -0.95 10.64
CA ASP A 63 -13.39 0.10 10.71
C ASP A 63 -12.85 1.48 10.38
N GLU A 64 -11.63 1.79 10.85
CA GLU A 64 -10.92 3.03 10.49
C GLU A 64 -10.64 3.11 8.99
N ILE A 65 -10.19 2.00 8.38
CA ILE A 65 -9.97 1.88 6.93
C ILE A 65 -11.27 2.11 6.14
N ILE A 66 -12.39 1.49 6.57
CA ILE A 66 -13.69 1.66 5.91
C ILE A 66 -14.13 3.13 5.99
N ALA A 67 -14.01 3.75 7.15
CA ALA A 67 -14.39 5.16 7.34
C ALA A 67 -13.50 6.12 6.52
N GLU A 68 -12.22 5.81 6.35
CA GLU A 68 -11.31 6.58 5.48
C GLU A 68 -11.67 6.36 3.99
N TRP A 69 -11.94 5.12 3.58
CA TRP A 69 -12.39 4.84 2.22
C TRP A 69 -13.72 5.52 1.86
N ASP A 70 -14.67 5.58 2.79
CA ASP A 70 -15.94 6.29 2.60
C ASP A 70 -15.73 7.78 2.33
N LYS A 71 -14.73 8.40 2.97
CA LYS A 71 -14.36 9.81 2.72
C LYS A 71 -13.77 9.98 1.32
N ILE A 72 -12.82 9.13 0.95
CA ILE A 72 -12.19 9.13 -0.39
C ILE A 72 -13.28 8.90 -1.46
N THR A 73 -14.17 7.95 -1.25
CA THR A 73 -15.28 7.64 -2.16
C THR A 73 -16.17 8.86 -2.38
N LYS A 74 -16.65 9.50 -1.30
CA LYS A 74 -17.49 10.71 -1.39
C LYS A 74 -16.79 11.86 -2.12
N LYS A 75 -15.46 11.98 -1.95
CA LYS A 75 -14.68 13.04 -2.57
C LYS A 75 -14.47 12.80 -4.07
N TYR A 76 -14.14 11.56 -4.47
CA TYR A 76 -13.58 11.28 -5.80
C TYR A 76 -14.43 10.40 -6.72
N SER A 77 -15.42 9.65 -6.23
CA SER A 77 -16.17 8.71 -7.10
C SER A 77 -16.95 9.44 -8.19
N GLU A 78 -17.51 10.60 -7.87
CA GLU A 78 -18.24 11.47 -8.80
C GLU A 78 -17.39 12.63 -9.32
N ASN A 79 -16.37 13.05 -8.57
CA ASN A 79 -15.43 14.11 -8.97
C ASN A 79 -14.08 13.49 -9.36
N ILE A 80 -14.04 12.94 -10.57
CA ILE A 80 -12.87 12.23 -11.09
C ILE A 80 -11.72 13.22 -11.29
N PRO A 81 -10.54 13.02 -10.68
CA PRO A 81 -9.39 13.88 -10.95
C PRO A 81 -8.97 13.81 -12.43
N GLU A 82 -8.34 14.87 -12.94
CA GLU A 82 -8.03 15.01 -14.36
C GLU A 82 -7.19 13.83 -14.89
N GLU A 83 -6.18 13.43 -14.12
CA GLU A 83 -5.28 12.33 -14.43
C GLU A 83 -5.97 10.96 -14.48
N TYR A 84 -7.18 10.84 -13.91
CA TYR A 84 -8.01 9.63 -13.90
C TYR A 84 -9.25 9.73 -14.81
N SER A 85 -9.47 10.88 -15.44
CA SER A 85 -10.73 11.21 -16.13
C SER A 85 -11.06 10.33 -17.35
N LYS A 86 -10.06 9.60 -17.88
CA LYS A 86 -10.22 8.66 -18.99
C LYS A 86 -10.53 7.23 -18.56
N ASP A 87 -10.47 6.93 -17.26
CA ASP A 87 -10.76 5.60 -16.74
C ASP A 87 -12.26 5.35 -16.67
N LYS A 88 -12.75 4.44 -17.54
CA LYS A 88 -14.17 4.10 -17.62
C LYS A 88 -14.65 3.28 -16.42
N ASP A 89 -13.74 2.60 -15.73
CA ASP A 89 -14.04 1.73 -14.60
C ASP A 89 -13.90 2.48 -13.25
N TRP A 90 -13.55 3.78 -13.28
CA TRP A 90 -13.25 4.59 -12.10
C TRP A 90 -14.22 4.39 -10.94
N LYS A 91 -15.53 4.55 -11.20
CA LYS A 91 -16.59 4.38 -10.21
C LYS A 91 -16.67 2.94 -9.68
N GLY A 92 -16.42 1.96 -10.55
CA GLY A 92 -16.46 0.54 -10.20
C GLY A 92 -15.43 0.16 -9.15
N TYR A 93 -14.24 0.78 -9.18
CA TYR A 93 -13.21 0.52 -8.17
C TYR A 93 -13.63 0.89 -6.75
N PHE A 94 -14.45 1.95 -6.60
CA PHE A 94 -14.95 2.37 -5.29
C PHE A 94 -15.86 1.32 -4.65
N ALA A 95 -16.77 0.77 -5.45
CA ALA A 95 -17.64 -0.32 -5.04
C ALA A 95 -16.84 -1.60 -4.75
N GLU A 96 -15.91 -1.97 -5.65
CA GLU A 96 -15.08 -3.16 -5.49
C GLU A 96 -14.25 -3.12 -4.19
N ALA A 97 -13.64 -1.97 -3.87
CA ALA A 97 -12.84 -1.88 -2.65
C ALA A 97 -13.71 -1.91 -1.38
N ALA A 98 -14.89 -1.28 -1.42
CA ALA A 98 -15.85 -1.32 -0.31
C ALA A 98 -16.31 -2.75 -0.02
N ASP A 99 -16.63 -3.53 -1.06
CA ASP A 99 -16.99 -4.94 -0.94
C ASP A 99 -15.84 -5.75 -0.32
N ASN A 100 -14.61 -5.56 -0.81
CA ASN A 100 -13.44 -6.21 -0.25
C ASN A 100 -13.19 -5.85 1.22
N PHE A 101 -13.36 -4.58 1.62
CA PHE A 101 -13.21 -4.19 3.04
C PHE A 101 -14.31 -4.78 3.92
N SER A 102 -15.55 -4.80 3.43
CA SER A 102 -16.67 -5.45 4.12
C SER A 102 -16.42 -6.94 4.34
N LEU A 103 -15.97 -7.65 3.29
CA LEU A 103 -15.61 -9.06 3.37
C LEU A 103 -14.40 -9.29 4.28
N MET A 104 -13.40 -8.43 4.24
CA MET A 104 -12.25 -8.46 5.15
C MET A 104 -12.71 -8.39 6.61
N LYS A 105 -13.61 -7.46 6.94
CA LYS A 105 -14.19 -7.32 8.29
C LYS A 105 -14.95 -8.57 8.70
N ALA A 106 -15.87 -9.04 7.86
CA ALA A 106 -16.69 -10.21 8.16
C ALA A 106 -15.83 -11.45 8.45
N ARG A 107 -14.80 -11.71 7.62
CA ARG A 107 -13.87 -12.84 7.85
C ARG A 107 -13.03 -12.67 9.12
N ALA A 108 -12.63 -11.46 9.47
CA ALA A 108 -11.91 -11.22 10.71
C ALA A 108 -12.80 -11.44 11.96
N GLN A 109 -14.07 -11.06 11.89
CA GLN A 109 -15.05 -11.30 12.97
C GLN A 109 -15.30 -12.80 13.20
N GLU A 110 -15.33 -13.57 12.11
CA GLU A 110 -15.40 -15.04 12.10
C GLU A 110 -14.07 -15.73 12.50
N GLU A 111 -13.04 -14.97 12.91
CA GLU A 111 -11.68 -15.46 13.23
C GLU A 111 -10.99 -16.19 12.07
N LYS A 112 -11.46 -16.00 10.83
CA LYS A 112 -10.85 -16.51 9.60
C LYS A 112 -9.78 -15.53 9.10
N PHE A 113 -8.78 -15.23 9.93
CA PHE A 113 -7.79 -14.17 9.67
C PHE A 113 -7.00 -14.36 8.36
N SER A 114 -6.62 -15.60 8.04
CA SER A 114 -5.96 -15.91 6.75
C SER A 114 -6.85 -15.58 5.55
N ARG A 115 -8.17 -15.79 5.66
CA ARG A 115 -9.13 -15.40 4.61
C ARG A 115 -9.37 -13.89 4.59
N ALA A 116 -9.44 -13.23 5.74
CA ALA A 116 -9.51 -11.77 5.80
C ALA A 116 -8.29 -11.12 5.12
N ALA A 117 -7.09 -11.66 5.34
CA ALA A 117 -5.86 -11.17 4.72
C ALA A 117 -5.86 -11.28 3.18
N GLN A 118 -6.65 -12.19 2.60
CA GLN A 118 -6.80 -12.29 1.14
C GLN A 118 -7.48 -11.04 0.58
N PHE A 119 -8.57 -10.58 1.19
CA PHE A 119 -9.27 -9.36 0.78
C PHE A 119 -8.42 -8.09 0.97
N CYS A 120 -7.59 -8.06 2.00
CA CYS A 120 -6.59 -7.01 2.13
C CYS A 120 -5.61 -6.96 0.95
N GLY A 121 -5.14 -8.14 0.49
CA GLY A 121 -4.30 -8.24 -0.71
C GLY A 121 -5.02 -7.82 -1.99
N LEU A 122 -6.32 -8.14 -2.12
CA LEU A 122 -7.14 -7.72 -3.25
C LEU A 122 -7.27 -6.20 -3.32
N ASN A 123 -7.47 -5.50 -2.20
CA ASN A 123 -7.52 -4.04 -2.21
C ASN A 123 -6.19 -3.39 -2.57
N CYS A 124 -5.05 -3.90 -2.07
CA CYS A 124 -3.76 -3.40 -2.54
C CYS A 124 -3.55 -3.64 -4.04
N ALA A 125 -4.00 -4.78 -4.58
CA ALA A 125 -3.93 -5.06 -6.01
C ALA A 125 -4.85 -4.13 -6.83
N LEU A 126 -6.02 -3.78 -6.29
CA LEU A 126 -6.94 -2.82 -6.89
C LEU A 126 -6.31 -1.42 -6.94
N PHE A 127 -5.63 -0.97 -5.89
CA PHE A 127 -4.92 0.32 -5.89
C PHE A 127 -3.81 0.36 -6.96
N VAL A 128 -3.04 -0.73 -7.08
CA VAL A 128 -2.05 -0.90 -8.15
C VAL A 128 -2.70 -0.85 -9.52
N LYS A 129 -3.85 -1.52 -9.71
CA LYS A 129 -4.62 -1.52 -10.97
C LYS A 129 -5.03 -0.11 -11.37
N ILE A 130 -5.60 0.66 -10.43
CA ILE A 130 -6.00 2.06 -10.63
C ILE A 130 -4.81 2.88 -11.16
N HIS A 131 -3.65 2.81 -10.48
CA HIS A 131 -2.47 3.54 -10.90
C HIS A 131 -1.93 3.08 -12.26
N LYS A 132 -1.90 1.77 -12.53
CA LYS A 132 -1.41 1.22 -13.81
C LYS A 132 -2.23 1.67 -15.01
N ILE A 133 -3.56 1.59 -14.91
CA ILE A 133 -4.45 1.97 -16.02
C ILE A 133 -4.31 3.45 -16.37
N ASN A 134 -3.99 4.28 -15.38
CA ASN A 134 -3.89 5.73 -15.52
C ASN A 134 -2.44 6.24 -15.67
N GLY A 135 -1.44 5.35 -15.76
CA GLY A 135 -0.03 5.75 -15.91
C GLY A 135 0.55 6.46 -14.69
N ARG A 136 0.04 6.16 -13.50
CA ARG A 136 0.38 6.78 -12.20
C ARG A 136 1.18 5.84 -11.28
N VAL A 137 1.85 4.83 -11.86
CA VAL A 137 2.54 3.77 -11.11
C VAL A 137 3.59 4.34 -10.16
N THR A 138 3.46 4.01 -8.88
CA THR A 138 4.38 4.42 -7.81
C THR A 138 5.41 3.32 -7.51
N ILE A 139 6.47 3.68 -6.76
CA ILE A 139 7.41 2.67 -6.23
C ILE A 139 6.69 1.63 -5.34
N ALA A 140 5.68 2.06 -4.56
CA ALA A 140 4.89 1.15 -3.73
C ALA A 140 4.12 0.11 -4.56
N ASP A 141 3.71 0.48 -5.76
CA ASP A 141 3.03 -0.42 -6.69
C ASP A 141 3.98 -1.48 -7.24
N LYS A 142 5.15 -1.05 -7.71
CA LYS A 142 6.20 -1.96 -8.20
C LYS A 142 6.67 -2.92 -7.10
N MET A 143 6.89 -2.41 -5.88
CA MET A 143 7.23 -3.25 -4.74
C MET A 143 6.12 -4.26 -4.41
N PHE A 144 4.85 -3.87 -4.51
CA PHE A 144 3.74 -4.82 -4.34
C PHE A 144 3.74 -5.91 -5.42
N ASP A 145 3.94 -5.55 -6.68
CA ASP A 145 4.07 -6.52 -7.77
C ASP A 145 5.23 -7.48 -7.54
N LEU A 146 6.38 -6.98 -7.10
CA LEU A 146 7.54 -7.80 -6.75
C LEU A 146 7.18 -8.83 -5.69
N ARG A 147 6.53 -8.40 -4.59
CA ARG A 147 6.06 -9.28 -3.53
C ARG A 147 5.09 -10.34 -4.05
N MET A 148 4.15 -9.94 -4.91
CA MET A 148 3.13 -10.86 -5.43
C MET A 148 3.73 -11.87 -6.41
N ASN A 149 4.60 -11.44 -7.33
CA ASN A 149 5.32 -12.31 -8.23
C ASN A 149 6.25 -13.26 -7.45
N ALA A 150 6.88 -12.79 -6.37
CA ALA A 150 7.69 -13.62 -5.49
C ALA A 150 6.89 -14.75 -4.85
N LYS A 151 5.73 -14.42 -4.26
CA LYS A 151 4.80 -15.42 -3.71
C LYS A 151 4.35 -16.43 -4.78
N LEU A 152 4.10 -15.95 -6.01
CA LEU A 152 3.65 -16.81 -7.10
C LEU A 152 4.73 -17.78 -7.55
N PHE A 153 5.96 -17.35 -7.80
CA PHE A 153 7.00 -18.30 -8.22
C PHE A 153 7.31 -19.31 -7.13
N VAL A 154 7.33 -18.90 -5.84
CA VAL A 154 7.49 -19.82 -4.71
C VAL A 154 6.36 -20.84 -4.66
N SER A 155 5.10 -20.40 -4.83
CA SER A 155 3.96 -21.32 -4.89
C SER A 155 4.09 -22.33 -6.04
N MET A 156 4.63 -21.90 -7.18
CA MET A 156 4.88 -22.80 -8.32
C MET A 156 6.03 -23.77 -8.05
N ALA A 157 7.08 -23.31 -7.34
CA ALA A 157 8.19 -24.15 -6.91
C ALA A 157 7.70 -25.29 -6.00
N LEU A 158 6.92 -24.95 -4.98
CA LEU A 158 6.31 -25.89 -4.03
C LEU A 158 5.35 -26.88 -4.71
N ALA A 159 4.67 -26.44 -5.78
CA ALA A 159 3.80 -27.30 -6.58
C ALA A 159 4.56 -28.17 -7.61
N GLY A 160 5.90 -28.11 -7.65
CA GLY A 160 6.72 -28.80 -8.66
C GLY A 160 6.56 -28.26 -10.09
N ASN A 161 5.90 -27.12 -10.28
CA ASN A 161 5.65 -26.52 -11.59
C ASN A 161 6.82 -25.64 -12.04
N GLN A 162 7.93 -26.28 -12.40
CA GLN A 162 9.19 -25.64 -12.77
C GLN A 162 9.04 -24.63 -13.92
N LYS A 163 8.25 -24.96 -14.95
CA LYS A 163 8.03 -24.06 -16.10
C LYS A 163 7.36 -22.75 -15.68
N SER A 164 6.27 -22.83 -14.91
CA SER A 164 5.57 -21.64 -14.42
C SER A 164 6.40 -20.87 -13.41
N MET A 165 7.14 -21.56 -12.55
CA MET A 165 8.07 -20.95 -11.60
C MET A 165 9.09 -20.08 -12.33
N ILE A 166 9.82 -20.62 -13.32
CA ILE A 166 10.82 -19.87 -14.09
C ILE A 166 10.18 -18.67 -14.81
N LYS A 167 8.97 -18.84 -15.37
CA LYS A 167 8.25 -17.73 -16.01
C LYS A 167 7.93 -16.61 -15.01
N MET A 168 7.46 -16.93 -13.81
CA MET A 168 7.15 -15.91 -12.79
C MET A 168 8.41 -15.29 -12.20
N MET A 169 9.49 -16.06 -12.07
CA MET A 169 10.79 -15.56 -11.65
C MET A 169 11.34 -14.50 -12.62
N LYS A 170 11.28 -14.75 -13.94
CA LYS A 170 11.65 -13.73 -14.94
C LYS A 170 10.83 -12.45 -14.84
N ARG A 171 9.51 -12.56 -14.64
CA ARG A 171 8.66 -11.38 -14.38
C ARG A 171 9.01 -10.66 -13.08
N THR A 172 9.52 -11.39 -12.09
CA THR A 172 9.97 -10.79 -10.84
C THR A 172 11.29 -10.03 -11.06
N ASP A 173 12.20 -10.59 -11.88
CA ASP A 173 13.43 -9.91 -12.31
C ASP A 173 13.12 -8.61 -13.07
N GLU A 174 12.15 -8.63 -14.00
CA GLU A 174 11.70 -7.44 -14.75
C GLU A 174 11.18 -6.34 -13.80
N VAL A 175 10.35 -6.70 -12.82
CA VAL A 175 9.84 -5.73 -11.83
C VAL A 175 10.96 -5.18 -10.95
N LEU A 176 11.96 -6.00 -10.60
CA LEU A 176 13.11 -5.54 -9.81
C LEU A 176 13.96 -4.53 -10.61
N GLU A 177 14.15 -4.76 -11.90
CA GLU A 177 14.78 -3.78 -12.80
C GLU A 177 13.97 -2.47 -12.89
N GLU A 178 12.65 -2.55 -12.97
CA GLU A 178 11.80 -1.36 -12.91
C GLU A 178 11.94 -0.59 -11.60
N ILE A 179 12.16 -1.28 -10.47
CA ILE A 179 12.43 -0.67 -9.16
C ILE A 179 13.78 0.06 -9.18
N HIS A 180 14.84 -0.56 -9.71
CA HIS A 180 16.16 0.07 -9.89
C HIS A 180 16.08 1.36 -10.70
N ASN A 181 15.26 1.37 -11.74
CA ASN A 181 15.08 2.53 -12.61
C ASN A 181 14.13 3.59 -12.04
N THR A 182 13.54 3.35 -10.86
CA THR A 182 12.66 4.34 -10.21
C THR A 182 13.49 5.29 -9.36
N PRO A 183 13.36 6.62 -9.55
CA PRO A 183 14.08 7.59 -8.73
C PRO A 183 13.59 7.54 -7.27
N ALA A 184 14.49 7.87 -6.34
CA ALA A 184 14.15 8.01 -4.93
C ALA A 184 13.00 9.03 -4.77
N PRO A 185 11.97 8.74 -3.94
CA PRO A 185 10.96 9.73 -3.59
C PRO A 185 11.58 10.98 -2.97
N ALA A 186 11.03 12.16 -3.26
CA ALA A 186 11.61 13.45 -2.83
C ALA A 186 11.79 13.60 -1.30
N ASN A 187 10.99 12.85 -0.53
CA ASN A 187 11.01 12.84 0.93
C ASN A 187 11.89 11.72 1.53
N VAL A 188 12.65 10.99 0.71
CA VAL A 188 13.54 9.91 1.14
C VAL A 188 14.99 10.26 0.79
N ASP A 189 15.88 10.10 1.76
CA ASP A 189 17.32 10.26 1.53
C ASP A 189 17.81 9.25 0.49
N LYS A 190 18.57 9.73 -0.52
CA LYS A 190 19.01 8.89 -1.63
C LYS A 190 19.88 7.72 -1.17
N ALA A 191 20.77 7.93 -0.20
CA ALA A 191 21.64 6.85 0.28
C ALA A 191 20.84 5.79 1.03
N VAL A 192 19.80 6.19 1.77
CA VAL A 192 18.84 5.27 2.39
C VAL A 192 18.07 4.49 1.32
N TYR A 193 17.60 5.15 0.27
CA TYR A 193 16.92 4.50 -0.85
C TYR A 193 17.81 3.46 -1.52
N ASP A 194 19.02 3.85 -1.93
CA ASP A 194 19.97 2.95 -2.59
C ASP A 194 20.32 1.74 -1.71
N ALA A 195 20.50 1.94 -0.40
CA ALA A 195 20.79 0.87 0.54
C ALA A 195 19.61 -0.11 0.71
N ASP A 196 18.38 0.41 0.73
CA ASP A 196 17.17 -0.40 0.79
C ASP A 196 16.99 -1.24 -0.48
N ILE A 197 17.25 -0.66 -1.66
CA ILE A 197 17.19 -1.40 -2.93
C ILE A 197 18.29 -2.48 -3.00
N ALA A 198 19.51 -2.18 -2.58
CA ALA A 198 20.57 -3.19 -2.50
C ALA A 198 20.23 -4.34 -1.53
N GLN A 199 19.58 -4.03 -0.41
CA GLN A 199 19.10 -5.06 0.53
C GLN A 199 17.96 -5.88 -0.09
N LEU A 200 17.09 -5.26 -0.90
CA LEU A 200 16.03 -5.94 -1.64
C LEU A 200 16.59 -6.97 -2.63
N ASP A 201 17.63 -6.61 -3.38
CA ASP A 201 18.35 -7.53 -4.27
C ASP A 201 18.86 -8.76 -3.52
N LYS A 202 19.53 -8.52 -2.39
CA LYS A 202 20.12 -9.59 -1.59
C LYS A 202 19.08 -10.60 -1.11
N ILE A 203 17.96 -10.13 -0.55
CA ILE A 203 16.91 -11.02 -0.06
C ILE A 203 16.18 -11.73 -1.21
N TYR A 204 16.03 -11.07 -2.35
CA TYR A 204 15.40 -11.65 -3.54
C TYR A 204 16.28 -12.74 -4.17
N GLU A 205 17.57 -12.50 -4.36
CA GLU A 205 18.50 -13.50 -4.92
C GLU A 205 18.65 -14.73 -4.02
N THR A 206 18.60 -14.52 -2.69
CA THR A 206 18.56 -15.65 -1.73
C THR A 206 17.30 -16.48 -1.93
N LEU A 207 16.12 -15.85 -1.99
CA LEU A 207 14.85 -16.53 -2.24
C LEU A 207 14.84 -17.27 -3.58
N LYS A 208 15.35 -16.64 -4.63
CA LYS A 208 15.45 -17.19 -5.98
C LYS A 208 16.30 -18.46 -6.00
N SER A 209 17.48 -18.41 -5.37
CA SER A 209 18.38 -19.56 -5.24
C SER A 209 17.74 -20.73 -4.49
N VAL A 210 17.08 -20.44 -3.37
CA VAL A 210 16.38 -21.47 -2.57
C VAL A 210 15.19 -22.05 -3.33
N ALA A 211 14.41 -21.25 -4.05
CA ALA A 211 13.28 -21.76 -4.84
C ALA A 211 13.71 -22.69 -5.98
N LEU A 212 14.91 -22.50 -6.54
CA LEU A 212 15.44 -23.34 -7.63
C LEU A 212 15.98 -24.70 -7.15
N LYS A 213 16.52 -24.78 -5.93
CA LYS A 213 17.34 -25.91 -5.47
C LYS A 213 16.91 -26.52 -4.15
N GLY A 214 16.19 -25.73 -3.34
CA GLY A 214 15.83 -26.08 -1.98
C GLY A 214 14.68 -27.07 -1.89
N LYS A 215 14.55 -27.67 -0.72
CA LYS A 215 13.40 -28.52 -0.37
C LYS A 215 12.24 -27.67 0.14
N GLU A 216 11.02 -28.23 0.15
CA GLU A 216 9.81 -27.54 0.60
C GLU A 216 9.99 -26.78 1.92
N LYS A 217 10.64 -27.38 2.92
CA LYS A 217 10.91 -26.74 4.21
C LYS A 217 11.76 -25.48 4.06
N GLU A 218 12.86 -25.57 3.33
CA GLU A 218 13.80 -24.46 3.09
C GLU A 218 13.13 -23.33 2.30
N ILE A 219 12.35 -23.68 1.27
CA ILE A 219 11.57 -22.70 0.48
C ILE A 219 10.57 -21.94 1.36
N ASN A 220 9.85 -22.65 2.22
CA ASN A 220 8.88 -22.03 3.13
C ASN A 220 9.54 -21.15 4.19
N GLU A 221 10.70 -21.57 4.72
CA GLU A 221 11.48 -20.77 5.67
C GLU A 221 12.04 -19.51 5.01
N GLU A 222 12.63 -19.63 3.82
CA GLU A 222 13.18 -18.48 3.09
C GLU A 222 12.09 -17.51 2.65
N MET A 223 10.92 -18.00 2.23
CA MET A 223 9.80 -17.12 1.90
C MET A 223 9.33 -16.29 3.12
N LYS A 224 9.35 -16.87 4.32
CA LYS A 224 9.03 -16.13 5.56
C LYS A 224 10.09 -15.05 5.83
N THR A 225 11.37 -15.38 5.65
CA THR A 225 12.48 -14.43 5.78
C THR A 225 12.34 -13.28 4.78
N PHE A 226 12.15 -13.61 3.50
CA PHE A 226 11.91 -12.62 2.45
C PHE A 226 10.75 -11.69 2.80
N LEU A 227 9.57 -12.23 3.15
CA LEU A 227 8.39 -11.40 3.46
C LEU A 227 8.63 -10.47 4.66
N LYS A 228 9.37 -10.93 5.67
CA LYS A 228 9.71 -10.14 6.86
C LYS A 228 10.65 -8.99 6.51
N GLU A 229 11.76 -9.27 5.81
CA GLU A 229 12.75 -8.26 5.46
C GLU A 229 12.22 -7.30 4.40
N PHE A 230 11.54 -7.82 3.37
CA PHE A 230 10.81 -7.02 2.39
C PHE A 230 9.82 -6.07 3.06
N GLY A 231 9.05 -6.55 4.04
CA GLY A 231 8.07 -5.73 4.76
C GLY A 231 8.70 -4.50 5.42
N LYS A 232 9.91 -4.61 5.99
CA LYS A 232 10.62 -3.47 6.60
C LYS A 232 11.01 -2.39 5.59
N ILE A 233 11.36 -2.80 4.38
CA ILE A 233 11.70 -1.91 3.27
C ILE A 233 10.41 -1.26 2.76
N TYR A 234 9.43 -2.10 2.42
CA TYR A 234 8.20 -1.69 1.74
C TYR A 234 7.41 -0.61 2.48
N VAL A 235 7.29 -0.70 3.80
CA VAL A 235 6.55 0.29 4.63
C VAL A 235 7.11 1.71 4.59
N LYS A 236 8.38 1.89 4.17
CA LYS A 236 9.00 3.21 4.03
C LYS A 236 8.56 3.95 2.77
N TYR A 237 8.06 3.20 1.78
CA TYR A 237 7.77 3.69 0.44
C TYR A 237 6.28 3.75 0.12
N ILE A 238 5.42 3.50 1.12
CA ILE A 238 3.97 3.61 1.04
C ILE A 238 3.51 4.97 1.51
#